data_AF-A0A482WEM0-F1
#
_entry.id   AF-A0A482WEM0-F1
#
_cell.length_a   1.000
_cell.length_b   1.000
_cell.length_c   1.000
_cell.angle_alpha   90.00
_cell.angle_beta   90.00
_cell.angle_gamma   90.00
#
_symmetry.space_group_name_H-M   'P 1'
#
loop_
_entity.id
_entity.type
_entity.pdbx_description
1 polymer ?
#
loop_
_entity_poly.entity_id
_entity_poly.type
_entity_poly.pdbx_seq_one_letter_code
_entity_poly.pdbx_strand_id
1 'polypeptide(L)'
;MNFVLITGLIVSPEQPWLAFNIFFIIFAAFSMTFFFVTGLISLYFARNDLVTFVELAHANTVVSGLWILISAHYLFKFPLGYDILKMIDKGIFEYDTKLNQAEVQKIRNTEKLYTNTFKKCYCISLVVIFILLAFVAPILIRIYVSEERKKIKQLNYDLPVPIWFPFYTGNVLGFSCAYLLFVIEIALIFLYMSAAIPFLFYGIFEMVAQLRILKLSIMNLKSRALEKYQRGCANLSEAQLETLEHDPHYERCVKESLKENIRHHAEIL
;
A
#
# COMPACT_ATOMS: atom_id res chain seq x y z
N MET A 1 16.86 6.05 -2.72
CA MET A 1 16.22 4.72 -2.90
C MET A 1 14.77 4.84 -2.47
N ASN A 2 13.83 4.72 -3.40
CA ASN A 2 12.41 5.00 -3.15
C ASN A 2 11.90 4.06 -2.06
N PHE A 3 11.28 4.60 -1.02
CA PHE A 3 10.59 3.83 0.01
C PHE A 3 9.63 2.80 -0.62
N VAL A 4 9.01 3.18 -1.75
CA VAL A 4 8.17 2.33 -2.59
C VAL A 4 8.90 1.11 -3.17
N LEU A 5 10.19 1.23 -3.51
CA LEU A 5 11.03 0.10 -3.92
C LEU A 5 11.33 -0.81 -2.73
N ILE A 6 11.59 -0.26 -1.55
CA ILE A 6 11.85 -1.06 -0.32
C ILE A 6 10.58 -1.83 0.10
N THR A 7 9.41 -1.18 0.04
CA THR A 7 8.12 -1.84 0.30
C THR A 7 7.80 -2.86 -0.79
N GLY A 8 8.09 -2.52 -2.04
CA GLY A 8 7.98 -3.43 -3.19
C GLY A 8 8.89 -4.65 -3.09
N LEU A 9 10.04 -4.55 -2.41
CA LEU A 9 10.96 -5.67 -2.18
C LEU A 9 10.46 -6.64 -1.11
N ILE A 10 9.69 -6.17 -0.11
CA ILE A 10 9.04 -7.05 0.88
C ILE A 10 7.88 -7.80 0.23
N VAL A 11 7.18 -7.14 -0.69
CA VAL A 11 5.99 -7.66 -1.36
C VAL A 11 6.37 -8.55 -2.56
N SER A 12 7.35 -8.17 -3.37
CA SER A 12 7.77 -8.94 -4.54
C SER A 12 8.90 -9.91 -4.19
N PRO A 13 8.72 -11.23 -4.42
CA PRO A 13 9.77 -12.22 -4.18
C PRO A 13 10.91 -12.14 -5.20
N GLU A 14 10.81 -11.33 -6.26
CA GLU A 14 11.83 -11.29 -7.31
C GLU A 14 13.14 -10.60 -6.87
N GLN A 15 14.24 -10.94 -7.58
CA GLN A 15 15.63 -10.59 -7.26
C GLN A 15 15.86 -9.11 -6.87
N PRO A 16 16.87 -8.79 -6.03
CA PRO A 16 18.04 -9.62 -5.69
C PRO A 16 17.98 -10.39 -4.36
N TRP A 17 16.93 -10.25 -3.55
CA TRP A 17 16.88 -10.80 -2.18
C TRP A 17 15.96 -12.00 -2.02
N LEU A 18 15.81 -12.83 -3.06
CA LEU A 18 14.86 -13.96 -3.11
C LEU A 18 14.95 -14.87 -1.87
N ALA A 19 16.17 -15.27 -1.46
CA ALA A 19 16.34 -16.16 -0.30
C ALA A 19 15.87 -15.52 1.01
N PHE A 20 16.17 -14.23 1.22
CA PHE A 20 15.73 -13.48 2.39
C PHE A 20 14.20 -13.33 2.40
N ASN A 21 13.60 -13.01 1.25
CA ASN A 21 12.16 -12.89 1.10
C ASN A 21 11.46 -14.22 1.37
N ILE A 22 11.94 -15.33 0.80
CA ILE A 22 11.38 -16.67 1.07
C ILE A 22 11.47 -17.01 2.56
N PHE A 23 12.63 -16.78 3.20
CA PHE A 23 12.78 -17.00 4.64
C PHE A 23 11.77 -16.19 5.44
N PHE A 24 11.64 -14.90 5.12
CA PHE A 24 10.72 -14.01 5.82
C PHE A 24 9.25 -14.43 5.65
N ILE A 25 8.87 -14.87 4.44
CA ILE A 25 7.53 -15.38 4.15
C ILE A 25 7.22 -16.64 4.95
N ILE A 26 8.16 -17.60 4.98
CA ILE A 26 8.00 -18.83 5.74
C ILE A 26 7.87 -18.51 7.23
N PHE A 27 8.72 -17.61 7.73
CA PHE A 27 8.68 -17.16 9.12
C PHE A 27 7.35 -16.49 9.46
N ALA A 28 6.88 -15.56 8.63
CA ALA A 28 5.60 -14.88 8.80
C ALA A 28 4.42 -15.86 8.74
N ALA A 29 4.41 -16.78 7.77
CA ALA A 29 3.38 -17.79 7.64
C ALA A 29 3.32 -18.70 8.87
N PHE A 30 4.49 -19.12 9.39
CA PHE A 30 4.58 -19.92 10.61
C PHE A 30 4.04 -19.15 11.84
N SER A 31 4.50 -17.91 12.04
CA SER A 31 4.07 -17.06 13.17
C SER A 31 2.56 -16.82 13.13
N MET A 32 2.03 -16.38 11.99
CA MET A 32 0.61 -16.08 11.82
C MET A 32 -0.26 -17.33 11.97
N THR A 33 0.20 -18.50 11.49
CA THR A 33 -0.52 -19.77 11.69
C THR A 33 -0.55 -20.14 13.17
N PHE A 34 0.57 -19.99 13.87
CA PHE A 34 0.63 -20.20 15.32
C PHE A 34 -0.37 -19.28 16.05
N PHE A 35 -0.38 -17.99 15.75
CA PHE A 35 -1.30 -17.02 16.38
C PHE A 35 -2.76 -17.21 16.00
N PHE A 36 -3.04 -17.67 14.78
CA PHE A 36 -4.38 -18.04 14.37
C PHE A 36 -4.91 -19.24 15.18
N VAL A 37 -4.10 -20.29 15.33
CA VAL A 37 -4.47 -21.48 16.11
C VAL A 37 -4.65 -21.14 17.59
N THR A 38 -3.71 -20.40 18.19
CA THR A 38 -3.84 -19.96 19.60
C THR A 38 -5.04 -19.04 19.78
N GLY A 39 -5.33 -18.17 18.82
CA GLY A 39 -6.52 -17.32 18.78
C GLY A 39 -7.83 -18.11 18.77
N LEU A 40 -7.93 -19.14 17.91
CA LEU A 40 -9.10 -20.04 17.87
C LEU A 40 -9.31 -20.80 19.19
N ILE A 41 -8.23 -21.33 19.78
CA ILE A 41 -8.30 -22.02 21.07
C ILE A 41 -8.71 -21.04 22.19
N SER A 42 -8.19 -19.80 22.15
CA SER A 42 -8.54 -18.75 23.11
C SER A 42 -10.03 -18.38 23.01
N LEU A 43 -10.55 -18.23 21.79
CA LEU A 43 -11.98 -18.00 21.53
C LEU A 43 -12.85 -19.12 22.11
N TYR A 44 -12.43 -20.37 21.95
CA TYR A 44 -13.13 -21.51 22.54
C TYR A 44 -13.20 -21.41 24.06
N PHE A 45 -12.11 -21.03 24.74
CA PHE A 45 -12.11 -20.82 26.19
C PHE A 45 -12.96 -19.61 26.62
N ALA A 46 -13.00 -18.56 25.80
CA ALA A 46 -13.74 -17.33 26.06
C ALA A 46 -15.24 -17.39 25.73
N ARG A 47 -15.76 -18.48 25.18
CA ARG A 47 -17.15 -18.59 24.70
C ARG A 47 -18.25 -18.21 25.71
N ASN A 48 -17.97 -18.28 27.01
CA ASN A 48 -18.92 -17.95 28.08
C ASN A 48 -18.71 -16.54 28.66
N ASP A 49 -17.72 -15.77 28.18
CA ASP A 49 -17.43 -14.40 28.57
C ASP A 49 -17.40 -13.50 27.33
N LEU A 50 -18.52 -12.81 27.09
CA LEU A 50 -18.74 -12.02 25.88
C LEU A 50 -17.65 -10.96 25.67
N VAL A 51 -17.20 -10.29 26.73
CA VAL A 51 -16.20 -9.21 26.62
C VAL A 51 -14.88 -9.77 26.12
N THR A 52 -14.39 -10.83 26.77
CA THR A 52 -13.15 -11.51 26.39
C THR A 52 -13.25 -12.17 25.01
N PHE A 53 -14.42 -12.74 24.68
CA PHE A 53 -14.68 -13.31 23.37
C PHE A 53 -14.57 -12.26 22.25
N VAL A 54 -15.22 -11.11 22.41
CA VAL A 54 -15.20 -10.02 21.42
C VAL A 54 -13.79 -9.45 21.26
N GLU A 55 -13.06 -9.26 22.36
CA GLU A 55 -11.65 -8.82 22.34
C GLU A 55 -10.77 -9.78 21.52
N LEU A 56 -10.87 -11.08 21.80
CA LEU A 56 -10.16 -12.12 21.07
C LEU A 56 -10.62 -12.25 19.61
N ALA A 57 -11.91 -12.06 19.33
CA ALA A 57 -12.46 -12.17 17.99
C ALA A 57 -11.91 -11.06 17.09
N HIS A 58 -11.82 -9.82 17.60
CA HIS A 58 -11.19 -8.73 16.88
C HIS A 58 -9.71 -9.00 16.61
N ALA A 59 -8.94 -9.40 17.62
CA ALA A 59 -7.52 -9.72 17.44
C ALA A 59 -7.31 -10.84 16.41
N ASN A 60 -8.07 -11.93 16.52
CA ASN A 60 -7.99 -13.06 15.58
C ASN A 60 -8.46 -12.69 14.17
N THR A 61 -9.43 -11.78 14.02
CA THR A 61 -9.87 -11.28 12.72
C THR A 61 -8.74 -10.54 12.01
N VAL A 62 -7.98 -9.70 12.73
CA VAL A 62 -6.83 -8.98 12.16
C VAL A 62 -5.75 -9.95 11.69
N VAL A 63 -5.35 -10.89 12.54
CA VAL A 63 -4.32 -11.91 12.20
C VAL A 63 -4.77 -12.76 11.02
N SER A 64 -6.00 -13.28 11.05
CA SER A 64 -6.54 -14.12 9.97
C SER A 64 -6.68 -13.36 8.65
N GLY A 65 -7.13 -12.10 8.67
CA GLY A 65 -7.23 -11.26 7.49
C GLY A 65 -5.88 -11.04 6.83
N LEU A 66 -4.85 -10.72 7.62
CA LEU A 66 -3.47 -10.58 7.11
C LEU A 66 -2.91 -11.90 6.60
N TRP A 67 -3.14 -13.00 7.29
CA TRP A 67 -2.72 -14.33 6.85
C TRP A 67 -3.34 -14.73 5.51
N ILE A 68 -4.64 -14.47 5.32
CA ILE A 68 -5.34 -14.70 4.05
C ILE A 68 -4.75 -13.80 2.95
N LEU A 69 -4.54 -12.51 3.22
CA LEU A 69 -3.99 -11.57 2.24
C LEU A 69 -2.57 -11.95 1.80
N ILE A 70 -1.70 -12.30 2.74
CA ILE A 70 -0.33 -12.76 2.45
C ILE A 70 -0.38 -14.06 1.64
N SER A 71 -1.22 -15.01 2.06
CA SER A 71 -1.37 -16.29 1.36
C SER A 71 -1.91 -16.07 -0.06
N ALA A 72 -2.93 -15.23 -0.24
CA ALA A 72 -3.45 -14.87 -1.55
C ALA A 72 -2.39 -14.20 -2.43
N HIS A 73 -1.62 -13.26 -1.87
CA HIS A 73 -0.55 -12.57 -2.59
C HIS A 73 0.49 -13.54 -3.18
N TYR A 74 0.90 -14.56 -2.41
CA TYR A 74 1.89 -15.55 -2.87
C TYR A 74 1.31 -16.69 -3.69
N LEU A 75 0.09 -17.15 -3.38
CA LEU A 75 -0.56 -18.22 -4.13
C LEU A 75 -0.98 -17.77 -5.53
N PHE A 76 -1.49 -16.55 -5.65
CA PHE A 76 -2.03 -16.06 -6.92
C PHE A 76 -0.97 -15.50 -7.86
N LYS A 77 0.33 -15.58 -7.51
CA LYS A 77 1.47 -15.00 -8.25
C LYS A 77 1.05 -13.69 -8.92
N PHE A 78 1.17 -12.56 -8.24
CA PHE A 78 0.93 -11.25 -8.88
C PHE A 78 2.18 -10.81 -9.67
N PRO A 79 2.39 -11.19 -10.97
CA PRO A 79 3.50 -10.67 -11.78
C PRO A 79 3.39 -9.15 -11.97
N LEU A 80 2.17 -8.61 -11.81
CA LEU A 80 1.87 -7.19 -12.00
C LEU A 80 2.61 -6.26 -11.06
N GLY A 81 2.98 -6.69 -9.84
CA GLY A 81 3.57 -5.77 -8.85
C GLY A 81 4.89 -5.15 -9.31
N TYR A 82 5.79 -5.97 -9.87
CA TYR A 82 7.08 -5.49 -10.37
C TYR A 82 6.92 -4.62 -11.61
N ASP A 83 6.06 -5.02 -12.55
CA ASP A 83 5.81 -4.25 -13.77
C ASP A 83 5.18 -2.89 -13.47
N ILE A 84 4.24 -2.82 -12.52
CA ILE A 84 3.66 -1.57 -12.04
C ILE A 84 4.74 -0.66 -11.45
N LEU A 85 5.62 -1.20 -10.59
CA LEU A 85 6.74 -0.43 -10.01
C LEU A 85 7.69 0.10 -11.08
N LYS A 86 7.95 -0.70 -12.12
CA LYS A 86 8.82 -0.32 -13.24
C LYS A 86 8.17 0.74 -14.14
N MET A 87 6.85 0.65 -14.37
CA MET A 87 6.08 1.68 -15.09
C MET A 87 6.06 2.99 -14.32
N ILE A 88 5.86 2.93 -13.00
CA ILE A 88 5.94 4.09 -12.11
C ILE A 88 7.30 4.78 -12.21
N ASP A 89 8.40 4.02 -12.14
CA ASP A 89 9.75 4.58 -12.13
C ASP A 89 10.14 5.20 -13.48
N LYS A 90 9.71 4.59 -14.58
CA LYS A 90 9.92 5.12 -15.94
C LYS A 90 8.96 6.26 -16.31
N GLY A 91 7.88 6.43 -15.55
CA GLY A 91 6.71 7.18 -15.97
C GLY A 91 5.81 6.33 -16.86
N ILE A 92 4.49 6.46 -16.66
CA ILE A 92 3.49 5.67 -17.38
C ILE A 92 3.46 6.10 -18.85
N PHE A 93 3.13 7.36 -19.11
CA PHE A 93 3.05 7.90 -20.46
C PHE A 93 3.76 9.26 -20.57
N GLU A 94 4.47 9.50 -21.68
CA GLU A 94 5.06 10.80 -22.01
C GLU A 94 4.57 11.25 -23.39
N TYR A 95 4.01 12.46 -23.45
CA TYR A 95 3.60 13.08 -24.70
C TYR A 95 4.79 13.78 -25.37
N ASP A 96 4.92 13.65 -26.69
CA ASP A 96 6.00 14.28 -27.48
C ASP A 96 5.90 15.83 -27.58
N THR A 97 4.75 16.39 -27.20
CA THR A 97 4.47 17.83 -27.24
C THR A 97 5.07 18.54 -26.03
N LYS A 98 5.71 19.70 -26.24
CA LYS A 98 6.20 20.53 -25.14
C LYS A 98 5.07 21.39 -24.54
N LEU A 99 3.97 21.55 -25.29
CA LEU A 99 2.77 22.20 -24.82
C LEU A 99 2.28 21.53 -23.52
N ASN A 100 2.03 22.36 -22.49
CA ASN A 100 1.55 21.96 -21.17
C ASN A 100 2.59 21.29 -20.24
N GLN A 101 3.89 21.24 -20.58
CA GLN A 101 4.91 20.69 -19.67
C GLN A 101 4.90 21.34 -18.28
N ALA A 102 4.69 22.67 -18.21
CA ALA A 102 4.60 23.38 -16.95
C ALA A 102 3.38 22.95 -16.10
N GLU A 103 2.24 22.71 -16.75
CA GLU A 103 1.01 22.27 -16.08
C GLU A 103 1.10 20.80 -15.66
N VAL A 104 1.66 19.93 -16.50
CA VAL A 104 1.98 18.54 -16.16
C VAL A 104 2.93 18.49 -14.97
N GLN A 105 3.98 19.32 -14.97
CA GLN A 105 4.91 19.41 -13.85
C GLN A 105 4.22 19.92 -12.58
N LYS A 106 3.27 20.86 -12.70
CA LYS A 106 2.45 21.32 -11.58
C LYS A 106 1.62 20.18 -10.99
N ILE A 107 0.95 19.38 -11.83
CA ILE A 107 0.20 18.18 -11.39
C ILE A 107 1.14 17.23 -10.65
N ARG A 108 2.28 16.86 -11.25
CA ARG A 108 3.25 15.95 -10.63
C ARG A 108 3.80 16.47 -9.30
N ASN A 109 4.09 17.77 -9.20
CA ASN A 109 4.57 18.39 -7.97
C ASN A 109 3.51 18.37 -6.86
N THR A 110 2.24 18.61 -7.21
CA THR A 110 1.11 18.52 -6.28
C THR A 110 0.92 17.09 -5.77
N GLU A 111 0.97 16.09 -6.63
CA GLU A 111 0.85 14.67 -6.21
C GLU A 111 2.04 14.22 -5.37
N LYS A 112 3.26 14.68 -5.70
CA LYS A 112 4.46 14.44 -4.90
C LYS A 112 4.34 15.05 -3.50
N LEU A 113 3.73 16.22 -3.37
CA LEU A 113 3.45 16.85 -2.08
C LEU A 113 2.48 15.99 -1.25
N TYR A 114 1.35 15.57 -1.83
CA TYR A 114 0.38 14.72 -1.15
C TYR A 114 0.98 13.38 -0.73
N THR A 115 1.71 12.73 -1.62
CA THR A 115 2.38 11.45 -1.35
C THR A 115 3.39 11.57 -0.22
N ASN A 116 4.21 12.64 -0.21
CA ASN A 116 5.18 12.87 0.85
C ASN A 116 4.53 13.19 2.20
N THR A 117 3.45 13.97 2.19
CA THR A 117 2.68 14.27 3.40
C THR A 117 2.04 13.01 3.96
N PHE A 118 1.36 12.23 3.11
CA PHE A 118 0.78 10.95 3.49
C PHE A 118 1.83 10.02 4.10
N LYS A 119 2.97 9.84 3.43
CA LYS A 119 4.07 9.00 3.93
C LYS A 119 4.54 9.42 5.31
N LYS A 120 4.78 10.73 5.53
CA LYS A 120 5.24 11.24 6.83
C LYS A 120 4.19 11.00 7.92
N CYS A 121 2.94 11.38 7.68
CA CYS A 121 1.85 11.19 8.63
C CYS A 121 1.65 9.70 8.95
N TYR A 122 1.62 8.85 7.92
CA TYR A 122 1.42 7.42 8.07
C TYR A 122 2.55 6.75 8.87
N CYS A 123 3.82 7.06 8.56
CA CYS A 123 4.96 6.54 9.31
C CYS A 123 4.90 6.96 10.80
N ILE A 124 4.57 8.22 11.08
CA ILE A 124 4.42 8.71 12.46
C ILE A 124 3.29 7.97 13.17
N SER A 125 2.12 7.85 12.54
CA SER A 125 0.97 7.11 13.08
C SER A 125 1.32 5.66 13.38
N LEU A 126 2.02 4.97 12.46
CA LEU A 126 2.45 3.59 12.69
C LEU A 126 3.39 3.47 13.89
N VAL A 127 4.39 4.35 14.01
CA VAL A 127 5.32 4.32 15.16
C VAL A 127 4.57 4.57 16.47
N VAL A 128 3.65 5.53 16.49
CA VAL A 128 2.83 5.84 17.68
C VAL A 128 1.96 4.64 18.06
N ILE A 129 1.24 4.04 17.12
CA ILE A 129 0.37 2.88 17.39
C ILE A 129 1.22 1.68 17.85
N PHE A 130 2.39 1.45 17.24
CA PHE A 130 3.30 0.40 17.67
C PHE A 130 3.73 0.60 19.13
N ILE A 131 4.16 1.81 19.50
CA ILE A 131 4.54 2.12 20.89
C ILE A 131 3.37 1.93 21.85
N LEU A 132 2.17 2.38 21.44
CA LEU A 132 0.96 2.23 22.24
C LEU A 132 0.62 0.76 22.49
N LEU A 133 0.65 -0.09 21.46
CA LEU A 133 0.31 -1.51 21.59
C LEU A 133 1.40 -2.34 22.25
N ALA A 134 2.68 -2.08 21.92
CA ALA A 134 3.80 -2.88 22.36
C ALA A 134 4.31 -2.51 23.76
N PHE A 135 4.01 -1.32 24.28
CA PHE A 135 4.53 -0.89 25.58
C PHE A 135 3.45 -0.28 26.49
N VAL A 136 2.65 0.66 25.96
CA VAL A 136 1.70 1.40 26.81
C VAL A 136 0.52 0.53 27.23
N ALA A 137 -0.07 -0.24 26.31
CA ALA A 137 -1.19 -1.13 26.60
C ALA A 137 -0.86 -2.16 27.70
N PRO A 138 0.26 -2.90 27.67
CA PRO A 138 0.65 -3.79 28.77
C PRO A 138 0.73 -3.07 30.13
N ILE A 139 1.30 -1.86 30.17
CA ILE A 139 1.43 -1.05 31.39
C ILE A 139 0.06 -0.64 31.91
N LEU A 140 -0.82 -0.15 31.03
CA LEU A 140 -2.17 0.27 31.39
C LEU A 140 -3.01 -0.90 31.89
N ILE A 141 -2.92 -2.06 31.25
CA ILE A 141 -3.63 -3.27 31.68
C ILE A 141 -3.21 -3.64 33.10
N ARG A 142 -1.91 -3.61 33.39
CA ARG A 142 -1.39 -3.92 34.72
C ARG A 142 -1.85 -2.94 35.81
N ILE A 143 -2.06 -1.67 35.46
CA ILE A 143 -2.48 -0.63 36.41
C ILE A 143 -3.99 -0.61 36.62
N TYR A 144 -4.77 -0.75 35.54
CA TYR A 144 -6.21 -0.44 35.54
C TYR A 144 -7.13 -1.65 35.45
N VAL A 145 -6.67 -2.82 34.99
CA VAL A 145 -7.52 -4.02 34.95
C VAL A 145 -7.59 -4.59 36.35
N SER A 146 -8.65 -4.23 37.07
CA SER A 146 -8.92 -4.64 38.45
C SER A 146 -9.07 -6.16 38.57
N GLU A 147 -8.88 -6.68 39.80
CA GLU A 147 -9.14 -8.09 40.15
C GLU A 147 -10.61 -8.51 39.93
N GLU A 148 -11.51 -7.57 39.66
CA GLU A 148 -12.94 -7.81 39.48
C GLU A 148 -13.29 -8.48 38.14
N ARG A 149 -12.40 -8.43 37.12
CA ARG A 149 -12.64 -9.14 35.86
C ARG A 149 -12.54 -10.64 36.13
N LYS A 150 -13.62 -11.39 35.85
CA LYS A 150 -13.62 -12.86 35.95
C LYS A 150 -12.58 -13.45 35.01
N LYS A 151 -11.41 -13.81 35.54
CA LYS A 151 -10.31 -14.38 34.75
C LYS A 151 -10.57 -15.84 34.43
N ILE A 152 -10.55 -16.16 33.14
CA ILE A 152 -10.53 -17.56 32.67
C ILE A 152 -9.13 -18.12 32.91
N LYS A 153 -9.02 -19.17 33.73
CA LYS A 153 -7.73 -19.74 34.20
C LYS A 153 -6.75 -20.09 33.07
N GLN A 154 -7.27 -20.45 31.89
CA GLN A 154 -6.48 -20.87 30.73
C GLN A 154 -5.89 -19.69 29.95
N LEU A 155 -6.43 -18.47 30.10
CA LEU A 155 -6.00 -17.30 29.32
C LEU A 155 -5.03 -16.44 30.12
N ASN A 156 -4.03 -15.89 29.44
CA ASN A 156 -3.09 -14.97 30.07
C ASN A 156 -3.54 -13.52 29.89
N TYR A 157 -4.09 -12.92 30.95
CA TYR A 157 -4.58 -11.53 30.96
C TYR A 157 -3.47 -10.49 31.18
N ASP A 158 -2.23 -10.90 31.40
CA ASP A 158 -1.09 -9.99 31.54
C ASP A 158 -0.53 -9.53 30.19
N LEU A 159 -1.07 -10.08 29.09
CA LEU A 159 -0.79 -9.66 27.72
C LEU A 159 -1.82 -8.64 27.23
N PRO A 160 -1.49 -7.82 26.21
CA PRO A 160 -2.43 -6.88 25.62
C PRO A 160 -3.73 -7.48 25.08
N VAL A 161 -3.71 -8.78 24.76
CA VAL A 161 -4.87 -9.57 24.39
C VAL A 161 -4.82 -10.87 25.21
N PRO A 162 -5.93 -11.31 25.85
CA PRO A 162 -5.95 -12.46 26.75
C PRO A 162 -5.88 -13.79 25.98
N ILE A 163 -4.69 -14.18 25.57
CA ILE A 163 -4.43 -15.33 24.68
C ILE A 163 -3.96 -16.56 25.49
N TRP A 164 -4.35 -17.74 25.02
CA TRP A 164 -3.83 -19.03 25.45
C TRP A 164 -2.52 -19.38 24.73
N PHE A 165 -1.54 -19.89 25.46
CA PHE A 165 -0.29 -20.41 24.89
C PHE A 165 -0.15 -21.91 25.22
N PRO A 166 0.51 -22.70 24.35
CA PRO A 166 0.72 -24.13 24.56
C PRO A 166 1.81 -24.45 25.62
N PHE A 167 2.21 -23.46 26.40
CA PHE A 167 3.19 -23.57 27.48
C PHE A 167 2.75 -22.72 28.66
N TYR A 168 3.28 -23.02 29.84
CA TYR A 168 2.93 -22.30 31.06
C TYR A 168 3.49 -20.87 31.05
N THR A 169 2.61 -19.86 31.11
CA THR A 169 2.98 -18.44 31.11
C THR A 169 2.99 -17.81 32.51
N GLY A 170 2.70 -18.57 33.57
CA GLY A 170 2.61 -18.04 34.93
C GLY A 170 3.96 -17.86 35.65
N ASN A 171 5.08 -18.16 35.00
CA ASN A 171 6.42 -17.85 35.51
C ASN A 171 7.10 -16.80 34.61
N VAL A 172 8.16 -16.16 35.12
CA VAL A 172 8.84 -15.05 34.42
C VAL A 172 9.34 -15.46 33.04
N LEU A 173 9.90 -16.67 32.91
CA LEU A 173 10.44 -17.16 31.64
C LEU A 173 9.34 -17.37 30.59
N GLY A 174 8.28 -18.10 30.96
CA GLY A 174 7.14 -18.38 30.10
C GLY A 174 6.40 -17.10 29.71
N PHE A 175 6.20 -16.18 30.65
CA PHE A 175 5.65 -14.86 30.34
C PHE A 175 6.54 -14.10 29.34
N SER A 176 7.85 -14.05 29.57
CA SER A 176 8.79 -13.33 28.69
C SER A 176 8.80 -13.91 27.27
N CYS A 177 8.76 -15.25 27.15
CA CYS A 177 8.64 -15.92 25.85
C CYS A 177 7.32 -15.59 25.15
N ALA A 178 6.19 -15.68 25.85
CA ALA A 178 4.87 -15.35 25.27
C ALA A 178 4.80 -13.89 24.83
N TYR A 179 5.32 -12.97 25.66
CA TYR A 179 5.38 -11.55 25.36
C TYR A 179 6.27 -11.25 24.15
N LEU A 180 7.45 -11.87 24.06
CA LEU A 180 8.33 -11.71 22.91
C LEU A 180 7.68 -12.20 21.62
N LEU A 181 7.02 -13.36 21.64
CA LEU A 181 6.27 -13.87 20.48
C LEU A 181 5.17 -12.90 20.07
N PHE A 182 4.46 -12.33 21.05
CA PHE A 182 3.40 -11.35 20.80
C PHE A 182 3.93 -10.05 20.18
N VAL A 183 5.05 -9.53 20.67
CA VAL A 183 5.71 -8.34 20.10
C VAL A 183 6.24 -8.62 18.69
N ILE A 184 6.79 -9.82 18.45
CA ILE A 184 7.21 -10.24 17.11
C ILE A 184 6.02 -10.24 16.15
N GLU A 185 4.88 -10.79 16.57
CA GLU A 185 3.67 -10.83 15.76
C GLU A 185 3.16 -9.42 15.42
N ILE A 186 3.12 -8.52 16.42
CA ILE A 186 2.82 -7.11 16.18
C ILE A 186 3.81 -6.52 15.17
N ALA A 187 5.11 -6.73 15.36
CA ALA A 187 6.12 -6.19 14.46
C ALA A 187 5.95 -6.70 13.01
N LEU A 188 5.61 -7.98 12.83
CA LEU A 188 5.30 -8.56 11.52
C LEU A 188 4.09 -7.90 10.88
N ILE A 189 2.97 -7.77 11.62
CA ILE A 189 1.76 -7.07 11.17
C ILE A 189 2.10 -5.65 10.71
N PHE A 190 2.84 -4.92 11.54
CA PHE A 190 3.24 -3.54 11.24
C PHE A 190 4.15 -3.46 10.01
N LEU A 191 5.09 -4.38 9.86
CA LEU A 191 5.95 -4.42 8.69
C LEU A 191 5.13 -4.60 7.40
N TYR A 192 4.24 -5.58 7.37
CA TYR A 192 3.38 -5.82 6.20
C TYR A 192 2.47 -4.62 5.90
N MET A 193 1.82 -4.06 6.92
CA MET A 193 0.97 -2.87 6.76
C MET A 193 1.76 -1.64 6.31
N SER A 194 3.00 -1.50 6.78
CA SER A 194 3.89 -0.42 6.35
C SER A 194 4.31 -0.52 4.88
N ALA A 195 4.25 -1.72 4.29
CA ALA A 195 4.54 -1.96 2.89
C ALA A 195 3.29 -1.87 2.01
N ALA A 196 2.22 -2.57 2.37
CA ALA A 196 1.03 -2.74 1.55
C ALA A 196 0.23 -1.44 1.39
N ILE A 197 -0.06 -0.74 2.49
CA ILE A 197 -0.91 0.46 2.44
C ILE A 197 -0.25 1.58 1.61
N PRO A 198 1.02 1.95 1.84
CA PRO A 198 1.64 2.99 1.02
C PRO A 198 1.75 2.62 -0.45
N PHE A 199 1.96 1.35 -0.77
CA PHE A 199 1.95 0.88 -2.16
C PHE A 199 0.58 1.13 -2.83
N LEU A 200 -0.52 0.76 -2.17
CA LEU A 200 -1.87 1.01 -2.68
C LEU A 200 -2.17 2.50 -2.85
N PHE A 201 -1.88 3.31 -1.85
CA PHE A 201 -2.10 4.77 -1.91
C PHE A 201 -1.26 5.42 -3.00
N TYR A 202 0.00 5.00 -3.14
CA TYR A 202 0.87 5.50 -4.20
C TYR A 202 0.31 5.17 -5.59
N GLY A 203 -0.15 3.93 -5.80
CA GLY A 203 -0.79 3.53 -7.06
C GLY A 203 -2.04 4.37 -7.37
N ILE A 204 -2.87 4.67 -6.37
CA ILE A 204 -4.05 5.53 -6.53
C ILE A 204 -3.64 6.96 -6.90
N PHE A 205 -2.67 7.56 -6.21
CA PHE A 205 -2.20 8.92 -6.51
C PHE A 205 -1.60 9.01 -7.91
N GLU A 206 -0.81 8.02 -8.31
CA GLU A 206 -0.23 7.96 -9.65
C GLU A 206 -1.33 7.84 -10.73
N MET A 207 -2.32 6.96 -10.52
CA MET A 207 -3.47 6.82 -11.43
C MET A 207 -4.25 8.15 -11.56
N VAL A 208 -4.50 8.84 -10.44
CA VAL A 208 -5.16 10.16 -10.44
C VAL A 208 -4.32 11.19 -11.20
N ALA A 209 -3.00 11.17 -11.02
CA ALA A 209 -2.08 12.03 -11.76
C ALA A 209 -2.20 11.82 -13.27
N GLN A 210 -2.14 10.57 -13.72
CA GLN A 210 -2.23 10.21 -15.14
C GLN A 210 -3.59 10.57 -15.74
N LEU A 211 -4.69 10.33 -15.02
CA LEU A 211 -6.03 10.75 -15.46
C LEU A 211 -6.15 12.28 -15.60
N ARG A 212 -5.53 13.06 -14.71
CA ARG A 212 -5.48 14.52 -14.82
C ARG A 212 -4.65 14.98 -16.01
N ILE A 213 -3.51 14.34 -16.25
CA ILE A 213 -2.65 14.62 -17.42
C ILE A 213 -3.39 14.27 -18.72
N LEU A 214 -4.09 13.13 -18.76
CA LEU A 214 -4.92 12.73 -19.90
C LEU A 214 -6.06 13.74 -20.15
N LYS A 215 -6.78 14.15 -19.11
CA LYS A 215 -7.82 15.18 -19.21
C LYS A 215 -7.26 16.47 -19.80
N LEU A 216 -6.12 16.92 -19.29
CA LEU A 216 -5.46 18.13 -19.79
C LEU A 216 -5.08 18.01 -21.27
N SER A 217 -4.54 16.86 -21.65
CA SER A 217 -4.19 16.55 -23.03
C SER A 217 -5.39 16.55 -23.98
N ILE A 218 -6.54 16.03 -23.54
CA ILE A 218 -7.80 16.04 -24.30
C ILE A 218 -8.31 17.47 -24.47
N MET A 219 -8.31 18.27 -23.39
CA MET A 219 -8.75 19.68 -23.44
C MET A 219 -7.89 20.51 -24.39
N ASN A 220 -6.59 20.21 -24.48
CA ASN A 220 -5.64 20.92 -25.32
C ASN A 220 -5.34 20.21 -26.65
N LEU A 221 -6.24 19.33 -27.13
CA LEU A 221 -6.03 18.52 -28.34
C LEU A 221 -5.70 19.36 -29.58
N LYS A 222 -6.47 20.44 -29.82
CA LYS A 222 -6.26 21.33 -30.97
C LYS A 222 -4.89 22.01 -30.90
N SER A 223 -4.54 22.57 -29.74
CA SER A 223 -3.24 23.23 -29.53
C SER A 223 -2.06 22.27 -29.69
N ARG A 224 -2.20 21.02 -29.24
CA ARG A 224 -1.19 19.96 -29.42
C ARG A 224 -1.04 19.55 -30.88
N ALA A 225 -2.15 19.41 -31.60
CA ALA A 225 -2.13 19.14 -33.03
C ALA A 225 -1.47 20.29 -33.82
N LEU A 226 -1.73 21.54 -33.43
CA LEU A 226 -1.12 22.73 -34.02
C LEU A 226 0.38 22.76 -33.78
N GLU A 227 0.86 22.48 -32.57
CA GLU A 227 2.31 22.38 -32.27
C GLU A 227 3.00 21.35 -33.18
N LYS A 228 2.38 20.17 -33.35
CA LYS A 228 2.92 19.12 -34.24
C LYS A 228 2.95 19.55 -35.70
N TYR A 229 1.90 20.22 -36.16
CA TYR A 229 1.83 20.74 -37.52
C TYR A 229 2.91 21.80 -37.78
N GLN A 230 3.11 22.73 -36.83
CA GLN A 230 4.15 23.76 -36.91
C GLN A 230 5.59 23.20 -36.84
N ARG A 231 5.81 22.04 -36.21
CA ARG A 231 7.12 21.37 -36.25
C ARG A 231 7.44 20.82 -37.66
N GLY A 232 6.42 20.51 -38.46
CA GLY A 232 6.56 19.97 -39.82
C GLY A 232 6.51 21.01 -40.93
N CYS A 233 5.89 22.17 -40.70
CA CYS A 233 5.73 23.25 -41.67
C CYS A 233 6.27 24.58 -41.12
N ALA A 234 7.07 25.32 -41.91
CA ALA A 234 7.64 26.59 -41.50
C ALA A 234 6.55 27.65 -41.22
N ASN A 235 6.72 28.41 -40.13
CA ASN A 235 5.95 29.57 -39.65
C ASN A 235 4.73 29.97 -40.49
N LEU A 236 3.54 29.55 -40.04
CA LEU A 236 2.26 29.97 -40.62
C LEU A 236 1.91 31.39 -40.19
N SER A 237 1.29 32.15 -41.10
CA SER A 237 0.69 33.45 -40.79
C SER A 237 -0.67 33.30 -40.07
N GLU A 238 -1.11 34.34 -39.34
CA GLU A 238 -2.42 34.35 -38.66
C GLU A 238 -3.59 34.07 -39.62
N ALA A 239 -3.52 34.52 -40.87
CA ALA A 239 -4.55 34.26 -41.87
C ALA A 239 -4.63 32.78 -42.30
N GLN A 240 -3.53 32.02 -42.16
CA GLN A 240 -3.52 30.59 -42.50
C GLN A 240 -4.11 29.72 -41.38
N LEU A 241 -4.16 30.23 -40.14
CA LEU A 241 -4.76 29.54 -38.98
C LEU A 241 -6.27 29.34 -39.13
N GLU A 242 -6.97 30.23 -39.83
CA GLU A 242 -8.43 30.12 -40.03
C GLU A 242 -8.81 29.06 -41.07
N THR A 243 -7.97 28.82 -42.08
CA THR A 243 -8.18 27.77 -43.11
C THR A 243 -7.64 26.39 -42.71
N LEU A 244 -7.00 26.31 -41.55
CA LEU A 244 -6.19 25.16 -41.12
C LEU A 244 -7.04 23.92 -40.80
N GLU A 245 -8.31 24.10 -40.43
CA GLU A 245 -9.25 22.98 -40.18
C GLU A 245 -9.58 22.17 -41.45
N HIS A 246 -9.25 22.67 -42.65
CA HIS A 246 -9.47 21.97 -43.91
C HIS A 246 -8.18 21.40 -44.52
N ASP A 247 -7.03 21.63 -43.89
CA ASP A 247 -5.76 21.05 -44.34
C ASP A 247 -5.68 19.56 -43.95
N PRO A 248 -5.55 18.64 -44.94
CA PRO A 248 -5.36 17.21 -44.68
C PRO A 248 -4.18 16.88 -43.75
N HIS A 249 -3.12 17.70 -43.79
CA HIS A 249 -1.95 17.52 -42.92
C HIS A 249 -2.26 17.88 -41.47
N TYR A 250 -3.05 18.92 -41.22
CA TYR A 250 -3.50 19.25 -39.87
C TYR A 250 -4.46 18.19 -39.33
N GLU A 251 -5.41 17.71 -40.14
CA GLU A 251 -6.31 16.63 -39.76
C GLU A 251 -5.52 15.37 -39.34
N ARG A 252 -4.41 15.06 -40.03
CA ARG A 252 -3.49 13.99 -39.65
C ARG A 252 -2.87 14.24 -38.28
N CYS A 253 -2.38 15.45 -38.00
CA CYS A 253 -1.83 15.80 -36.68
C CYS A 253 -2.87 15.68 -35.56
N VAL A 254 -4.14 16.04 -35.82
CA VAL A 254 -5.25 15.84 -34.88
C VAL A 254 -5.47 14.36 -34.61
N LYS A 255 -5.53 13.52 -35.65
CA LYS A 255 -5.68 12.06 -35.53
C LYS A 255 -4.53 11.43 -34.75
N GLU A 256 -3.29 11.87 -34.98
CA GLU A 256 -2.11 11.39 -34.24
C GLU A 256 -2.16 11.79 -32.75
N SER A 257 -2.52 13.03 -32.43
CA SER A 257 -2.69 13.47 -31.04
C SER A 257 -3.84 12.74 -30.32
N LEU A 258 -4.92 12.41 -31.03
CA LEU A 258 -6.01 11.59 -30.47
C LEU A 258 -5.55 10.14 -30.21
N LYS A 259 -4.78 9.54 -31.12
CA LYS A 259 -4.20 8.21 -30.93
C LYS A 259 -3.30 8.14 -29.69
N GLU A 260 -2.53 9.19 -29.40
CA GLU A 260 -1.73 9.27 -28.17
C GLU A 260 -2.60 9.28 -26.92
N ASN A 261 -3.71 10.02 -26.90
CA ASN A 261 -4.64 10.01 -25.76
C ASN A 261 -5.26 8.62 -25.54
N ILE A 262 -5.59 7.91 -26.63
CA ILE A 262 -6.10 6.54 -26.55
C ILE A 262 -5.03 5.59 -26.01
N ARG A 263 -3.78 5.71 -26.46
CA ARG A 263 -2.65 4.92 -25.94
C ARG A 263 -2.40 5.19 -24.46
N HIS A 264 -2.36 6.45 -24.05
CA HIS A 264 -2.23 6.81 -22.65
C HIS A 264 -3.38 6.21 -21.82
N HIS A 265 -4.64 6.32 -22.28
CA HIS A 265 -5.76 5.71 -21.57
C HIS A 265 -5.61 4.18 -21.47
N ALA A 266 -5.14 3.52 -22.52
CA ALA A 266 -4.89 2.08 -22.53
C ALA A 266 -3.74 1.66 -21.60
N GLU A 267 -2.75 2.52 -21.37
CA GLU A 267 -1.65 2.27 -20.42
C GLU A 267 -2.05 2.52 -18.95
N ILE A 268 -3.14 3.27 -18.71
CA ILE A 268 -3.71 3.44 -17.36
C ILE A 268 -4.51 2.20 -16.92
N LEU A 269 -5.12 1.48 -17.87
CA LEU A 269 -6.00 0.32 -17.63
C LEU A 269 -5.22 -0.98 -17.44
#